data_AF-A0A6G5A2B6-F1
#
_entry.id   AF-A0A6G5A2B6-F1
#
_cell.length_a   1.000
_cell.length_b   1.000
_cell.length_c   1.000
_cell.angle_alpha   90.00
_cell.angle_beta   90.00
_cell.angle_gamma   90.00
#
_symmetry.space_group_name_H-M   'P 1'
#
loop_
_entity.id
_entity.type
_entity.pdbx_description
1 polymer ?
#
loop_
_entity_poly.entity_id
_entity_poly.type
_entity_poly.pdbx_seq_one_letter_code
_entity_poly.pdbx_strand_id
1 'polypeptide(L)'
;MGARLWSWLMALLVGLQFAPLSEGLWRRGEPPHNRQNRLRTLLRMPGVEPTQPDDYYCTAYNLSYEEAYIVNFKPKPNHSTASHMLLIGCGNVFRKDHLHPGSWNCDRNAVCDNLTVL
;
A
#
# COMPACT_ATOMS: atom_id res chain seq x y z
N MET A 1 62.05 4.64 -23.68
CA MET A 1 60.88 3.79 -23.99
C MET A 1 59.92 3.58 -22.79
N GLY A 2 59.84 4.49 -21.80
CA GLY A 2 59.07 4.25 -20.57
C GLY A 2 57.74 5.01 -20.40
N ALA A 3 57.48 6.07 -21.18
CA ALA A 3 56.32 6.95 -20.93
C ALA A 3 54.99 6.44 -21.52
N ARG A 4 55.06 5.53 -22.50
CA ARG A 4 53.86 5.00 -23.17
C ARG A 4 53.15 3.92 -22.35
N LEU A 5 53.87 3.09 -21.58
CA LEU A 5 53.23 2.05 -20.78
C LEU A 5 52.40 2.62 -19.62
N TRP A 6 52.86 3.72 -19.02
CA TRP A 6 52.22 4.32 -17.85
C TRP A 6 50.89 5.01 -18.19
N SER A 7 50.78 5.56 -19.40
CA SER A 7 49.56 6.22 -19.88
C SER A 7 48.41 5.22 -20.09
N TRP A 8 48.71 3.99 -20.51
CA TRP A 8 47.70 2.95 -20.71
C TRP A 8 47.26 2.30 -19.41
N LEU A 9 48.18 2.15 -18.44
CA LEU A 9 47.86 1.72 -17.08
C LEU A 9 46.93 2.70 -16.36
N MET A 10 47.15 4.02 -16.52
CA MET A 10 46.27 5.03 -15.94
C MET A 10 44.89 5.08 -16.63
N ALA A 11 44.82 4.85 -17.95
CA ALA A 11 43.53 4.77 -18.65
C ALA A 11 42.70 3.55 -18.21
N LEU A 12 43.34 2.41 -17.93
CA LEU A 12 42.67 1.21 -17.41
C LEU A 12 42.18 1.39 -15.96
N LEU A 13 42.96 2.08 -15.11
CA LEU A 13 42.56 2.42 -13.74
C LEU A 13 41.39 3.39 -13.69
N VAL A 14 41.30 4.34 -14.63
CA VAL A 14 40.18 5.29 -14.73
C VAL A 14 38.91 4.62 -15.29
N GLY A 15 39.03 3.67 -16.23
CA GLY A 15 37.88 2.95 -16.79
C GLY A 15 37.13 2.05 -15.79
N LEU A 16 37.83 1.52 -14.77
CA LEU A 16 37.21 0.70 -13.72
C LEU A 16 36.46 1.50 -12.65
N GLN A 17 36.64 2.83 -12.58
CA GLN A 17 35.99 3.68 -11.57
C GLN A 17 34.63 4.26 -12.03
N PHE A 18 34.29 4.12 -13.31
CA PHE A 18 33.04 4.64 -13.88
C PHE A 18 32.15 3.54 -14.44
N ALA A 19 31.96 2.45 -13.70
CA ALA A 19 30.72 1.70 -13.86
C ALA A 19 29.64 2.49 -13.10
N PRO A 20 28.67 3.14 -13.76
CA PRO A 20 27.52 3.68 -13.05
C PRO A 20 26.77 2.50 -12.44
N LEU A 21 26.99 2.26 -11.15
CA LEU A 21 26.17 1.39 -10.33
C LEU A 21 24.84 2.10 -10.05
N SER A 22 24.04 2.34 -11.07
CA SER A 22 22.71 2.94 -10.87
C SER A 22 21.71 2.50 -11.92
N GLU A 23 21.58 1.21 -12.11
CA GLU A 23 20.29 0.67 -12.51
C GLU A 23 19.83 -0.21 -11.35
N GLY A 24 18.93 0.35 -10.55
CA GLY A 24 18.25 -0.40 -9.50
C GLY A 24 17.67 -1.66 -10.13
N LEU A 25 18.26 -2.79 -9.77
CA LEU A 25 17.81 -4.10 -10.21
C LEU A 25 16.43 -4.31 -9.58
N TRP A 26 15.36 -4.00 -10.31
CA TRP A 26 13.97 -4.20 -9.91
C TRP A 26 13.68 -5.70 -9.78
N ARG A 27 14.16 -6.30 -8.70
CA ARG A 27 13.79 -7.65 -8.32
C ARG A 27 12.51 -7.53 -7.50
N ARG A 28 11.41 -8.11 -8.02
CA ARG A 28 10.12 -8.42 -7.36
C ARG A 28 8.89 -7.58 -7.74
N GLY A 29 8.70 -7.20 -9.00
CA GLY A 29 7.38 -6.74 -9.47
C GLY A 29 6.81 -5.52 -8.74
N GLU A 30 7.68 -4.76 -8.07
CA GLU A 30 7.27 -3.53 -7.40
C GLU A 30 6.92 -2.51 -8.50
N PRO A 31 5.74 -1.85 -8.41
CA PRO A 31 5.36 -0.86 -9.39
C PRO A 31 6.39 0.29 -9.39
N PRO A 32 6.62 0.95 -10.55
CA PRO A 32 7.57 2.06 -10.65
C PRO A 32 7.17 3.18 -9.67
N HIS A 33 7.85 3.23 -8.51
CA HIS A 33 7.46 4.11 -7.41
C HIS A 33 8.26 5.42 -7.47
N ASN A 34 7.65 6.48 -8.01
CA ASN A 34 8.12 7.83 -7.70
C ASN A 34 7.79 8.14 -6.23
N ARG A 35 8.82 8.16 -5.38
CA ARG A 35 8.70 8.43 -3.93
C ARG A 35 7.99 9.74 -3.60
N GLN A 36 7.95 10.70 -4.53
CA GLN A 36 7.35 12.02 -4.35
C GLN A 36 5.82 11.99 -4.37
N ASN A 37 5.18 10.96 -4.94
CA ASN A 37 3.71 10.90 -5.09
C ASN A 37 3.05 9.89 -4.13
N ARG A 38 3.58 9.74 -2.91
CA ARG A 38 3.02 8.82 -1.91
C ARG A 38 1.89 9.49 -1.13
N LEU A 39 0.67 9.01 -1.34
CA LEU A 39 -0.48 9.38 -0.53
C LEU A 39 -0.66 8.44 0.67
N ARG A 40 -1.19 8.99 1.77
CA ARG A 40 -1.59 8.23 2.95
C ARG A 40 -3.07 8.47 3.21
N THR A 41 -3.85 7.41 3.16
CA THR A 41 -5.30 7.46 3.42
C THR A 41 -5.57 6.88 4.81
N LEU A 42 -6.32 7.60 5.63
CA LEU A 42 -6.72 7.16 6.96
C LEU A 42 -8.12 6.54 6.86
N LEU A 43 -8.20 5.23 7.11
CA LEU A 43 -9.45 4.49 7.14
C LEU A 43 -9.76 4.18 8.61
N ARG A 44 -10.86 4.72 9.14
CA ARG A 44 -11.24 4.56 10.55
C ARG A 44 -12.73 4.26 10.67
N MET A 45 -13.08 3.45 11.66
CA MET A 45 -14.47 3.24 12.03
C MET A 45 -15.09 4.56 12.52
N PRO A 46 -16.34 4.88 12.13
CA PRO A 46 -17.02 6.10 12.53
C PRO A 46 -17.61 5.97 13.95
N GLY A 47 -16.76 5.91 14.97
CA GLY A 47 -17.18 5.95 16.38
C GLY A 47 -18.12 4.81 16.80
N VAL A 48 -17.94 3.63 16.22
CA VAL A 48 -18.84 2.50 16.40
C VAL A 48 -18.59 1.82 17.74
N GLU A 49 -19.66 1.50 18.47
CA GLU A 49 -19.61 0.79 19.75
C GLU A 49 -20.30 -0.58 19.61
N PRO A 50 -19.54 -1.68 19.55
CA PRO A 50 -20.10 -3.02 19.51
C PRO A 50 -20.95 -3.31 20.75
N THR A 51 -22.06 -4.02 20.54
CA THR A 51 -23.04 -4.30 21.61
C THR A 51 -22.94 -5.73 22.12
N GLN A 52 -22.41 -6.64 21.30
CA GLN A 52 -22.24 -8.05 21.64
C GLN A 52 -20.79 -8.47 21.40
N PRO A 53 -20.28 -9.48 22.15
CA PRO A 53 -19.05 -10.15 21.79
C PRO A 53 -19.12 -10.67 20.36
N ASP A 54 -17.99 -10.63 19.65
CA ASP A 54 -17.86 -11.10 18.27
C ASP A 54 -18.73 -10.35 17.23
N ASP A 55 -19.19 -9.13 17.55
CA ASP A 55 -19.82 -8.24 16.57
C ASP A 55 -18.81 -7.80 15.49
N TYR A 56 -19.20 -7.93 14.22
CA TYR A 56 -18.43 -7.44 13.08
C TYR A 56 -19.04 -6.17 12.51
N TYR A 57 -18.27 -5.08 12.52
CA TYR A 57 -18.68 -3.82 11.92
C TYR A 57 -17.83 -3.45 10.71
N CYS A 58 -18.50 -2.95 9.68
CA CYS A 58 -17.90 -2.51 8.43
C CYS A 58 -18.18 -1.02 8.17
N THR A 59 -17.27 -0.38 7.44
CA THR A 59 -17.41 0.96 6.85
C THR A 59 -16.67 0.94 5.51
N ALA A 60 -17.13 1.69 4.52
CA ALA A 60 -16.50 1.74 3.21
C ALA A 60 -16.03 3.15 2.87
N TYR A 61 -14.93 3.26 2.13
CA TYR A 61 -14.42 4.54 1.65
C TYR A 61 -14.44 4.56 0.13
N ASN A 62 -14.98 5.63 -0.45
CA ASN A 62 -14.83 5.85 -1.88
C ASN A 62 -13.42 6.38 -2.16
N LEU A 63 -12.69 5.70 -3.05
CA LEU A 63 -11.35 6.09 -3.45
C LEU A 63 -11.44 6.86 -4.77
N SER A 64 -10.95 8.10 -4.79
CA SER A 64 -11.02 9.00 -5.95
C SER A 64 -9.77 8.92 -6.84
N TYR A 65 -9.07 7.78 -6.88
CA TYR A 65 -7.84 7.63 -7.66
C TYR A 65 -8.15 6.94 -8.98
N GLU A 66 -7.57 7.42 -10.09
CA GLU A 66 -7.69 6.73 -11.38
C GLU A 66 -6.95 5.38 -11.35
N GLU A 67 -5.71 5.37 -10.86
CA GLU A 67 -4.93 4.16 -10.61
C GLU A 67 -3.95 4.41 -9.46
N ALA A 68 -3.89 3.48 -8.51
CA ALA A 68 -2.97 3.56 -7.37
C ALA A 68 -2.57 2.18 -6.88
N TYR A 69 -1.36 2.09 -6.33
CA TYR A 69 -0.82 0.87 -5.75
C TYR A 69 -0.73 0.99 -4.24
N ILE A 70 -1.30 0.03 -3.51
CA ILE A 70 -1.15 -0.05 -2.06
C ILE A 70 0.18 -0.72 -1.76
N VAL A 71 1.14 0.07 -1.28
CA VAL A 71 2.52 -0.38 -1.03
C VAL A 71 2.82 -0.63 0.45
N ASN A 72 1.92 -0.22 1.36
CA ASN A 72 2.13 -0.36 2.80
C ASN A 72 0.82 -0.25 3.59
N PHE A 73 0.72 -0.98 4.70
CA PHE A 73 -0.36 -0.88 5.68
C PHE A 73 0.19 -0.52 7.06
N LYS A 74 -0.54 0.33 7.80
CA LYS A 74 -0.21 0.63 9.20
C LYS A 74 -1.46 0.47 10.07
N PRO A 75 -1.64 -0.66 10.76
CA PRO A 75 -2.82 -0.90 11.59
C PRO A 75 -2.88 0.08 12.78
N LYS A 76 -4.08 0.49 13.15
CA LYS A 76 -4.38 1.38 14.28
C LYS A 76 -5.57 0.86 15.10
N PRO A 77 -5.48 -0.35 15.68
CA PRO A 77 -6.58 -0.92 16.45
C PRO A 77 -6.73 -0.26 17.82
N ASN A 78 -7.94 -0.29 18.36
CA ASN A 78 -8.12 -0.22 19.81
C ASN A 78 -7.97 -1.63 20.38
N HIS A 79 -6.85 -1.91 21.04
CA HIS A 79 -6.51 -3.26 21.52
C HIS A 79 -7.46 -3.80 22.60
N SER A 80 -8.29 -2.96 23.23
CA SER A 80 -9.29 -3.44 24.19
C SER A 80 -10.56 -3.99 23.53
N THR A 81 -10.78 -3.71 22.24
CA THR A 81 -12.07 -3.98 21.57
C THR A 81 -11.90 -4.67 20.22
N ALA A 82 -10.89 -4.28 19.44
CA ALA A 82 -10.67 -4.83 18.11
C ALA A 82 -9.80 -6.10 18.18
N SER A 83 -10.41 -7.27 17.94
CA SER A 83 -9.70 -8.55 17.86
C SER A 83 -9.04 -8.76 16.49
N HIS A 84 -9.78 -8.50 15.41
CA HIS A 84 -9.31 -8.61 14.03
C HIS A 84 -9.72 -7.40 13.20
N MET A 85 -8.92 -7.05 12.19
CA MET A 85 -9.24 -6.04 11.19
C MET A 85 -8.98 -6.62 9.81
N LEU A 86 -9.96 -6.50 8.92
CA LEU A 86 -9.85 -6.88 7.53
C LEU A 86 -9.99 -5.63 6.66
N LEU A 87 -9.19 -5.55 5.59
CA LEU A 87 -9.32 -4.52 4.58
C LEU A 87 -9.57 -5.21 3.24
N ILE A 88 -10.60 -4.74 2.55
CA ILE A 88 -11.16 -5.42 1.38
C ILE A 88 -11.32 -4.40 0.27
N GLY A 89 -10.95 -4.78 -0.96
CA GLY A 89 -11.27 -4.05 -2.18
C GLY A 89 -12.67 -4.41 -2.67
N CYS A 90 -13.44 -3.40 -3.06
CA CYS A 90 -14.81 -3.55 -3.53
C CYS A 90 -15.01 -2.79 -4.84
N GLY A 91 -15.81 -3.34 -5.75
CA GLY A 91 -16.26 -2.60 -6.94
C GLY A 91 -17.34 -1.57 -6.59
N ASN A 92 -18.30 -1.94 -5.74
CA ASN A 92 -19.31 -1.03 -5.21
C ASN A 92 -19.88 -1.54 -3.88
N VAL A 93 -20.45 -0.65 -3.07
CA VAL A 93 -21.24 -1.00 -1.89
C VAL A 93 -22.72 -1.06 -2.20
N PHE A 94 -23.46 -1.91 -1.48
CA PHE A 94 -24.89 -2.11 -1.71
C PHE A 94 -25.75 -0.89 -1.40
N ARG A 95 -25.30 -0.05 -0.44
CA ARG A 95 -26.07 1.12 0.01
C ARG A 95 -25.16 2.32 0.26
N LYS A 96 -25.69 3.52 0.04
CA LYS A 96 -24.92 4.77 0.21
C LYS A 96 -24.57 5.06 1.66
N ASP A 97 -25.39 4.61 2.61
CA ASP A 97 -25.15 4.73 4.05
C ASP A 97 -24.10 3.75 4.57
N HIS A 98 -23.55 2.86 3.72
CA HIS A 98 -22.37 2.07 4.04
C HIS A 98 -21.07 2.85 3.78
N LEU A 99 -21.12 3.93 2.98
CA LEU A 99 -19.96 4.81 2.78
C LEU A 99 -19.72 5.65 4.03
N HIS A 100 -18.45 5.80 4.41
CA HIS A 100 -18.00 6.63 5.52
C HIS A 100 -18.58 8.05 5.38
N PRO A 101 -19.15 8.63 6.45
CA PRO A 101 -19.06 8.22 7.86
C PRO A 101 -20.09 7.16 8.32
N GLY A 102 -20.75 6.45 7.41
CA GLY A 102 -21.65 5.35 7.75
C GLY A 102 -20.95 4.05 8.14
N SER A 103 -21.67 3.19 8.84
CA SER A 103 -21.22 1.84 9.22
C SER A 103 -22.41 0.89 9.37
N TRP A 104 -22.14 -0.42 9.29
CA TRP A 104 -23.15 -1.46 9.43
C TRP A 104 -22.58 -2.73 10.06
N ASN A 105 -23.44 -3.55 10.66
CA ASN A 105 -23.07 -4.89 11.11
C ASN A 105 -23.00 -5.83 9.89
N CYS A 106 -21.81 -6.40 9.68
CA CYS A 106 -21.46 -7.21 8.52
C CYS A 106 -21.17 -8.68 8.83
N ASP A 107 -21.48 -9.15 10.04
CA ASP A 107 -21.21 -10.53 10.50
C ASP A 107 -21.75 -11.62 9.54
N ARG A 108 -22.92 -11.40 8.94
CA ARG A 108 -23.62 -12.41 8.11
C ARG A 108 -24.12 -11.89 6.78
N ASN A 109 -23.66 -10.71 6.40
CA ASN A 109 -24.11 -10.03 5.20
C ASN A 109 -22.97 -10.02 4.18
N ALA A 110 -23.33 -10.07 2.89
CA ALA A 110 -22.37 -9.72 1.86
C ALA A 110 -21.81 -8.31 2.15
N VAL A 111 -20.49 -8.15 2.11
CA VAL A 111 -19.83 -6.88 2.44
C VAL A 111 -19.99 -5.89 1.29
N CYS A 112 -19.72 -6.34 0.05
CA CYS A 112 -19.78 -5.52 -1.16
C CYS A 112 -19.75 -6.38 -2.43
N ASP A 113 -19.96 -5.75 -3.58
CA ASP A 113 -19.82 -6.37 -4.90
C ASP A 113 -18.35 -6.44 -5.35
N ASN A 114 -18.01 -7.48 -6.11
CA ASN A 114 -16.66 -7.73 -6.65
C ASN A 114 -15.55 -7.66 -5.59
N LEU A 115 -15.77 -8.39 -4.51
CA LEU A 115 -14.88 -8.44 -3.36
C LEU A 115 -13.50 -9.02 -3.71
N THR A 116 -12.45 -8.30 -3.33
CA THR A 116 -11.06 -8.75 -3.36
C THR A 116 -10.45 -8.60 -1.97
N VAL A 117 -9.89 -9.69 -1.41
CA VAL A 117 -9.16 -9.61 -0.14
C VAL A 117 -7.77 -9.04 -0.42
N LEU A 118 -7.38 -8.01 0.35
CA LEU A 118 -6.10 -7.30 0.24
C LEU A 118 -5.08 -7.78 1.27
#